data_AF-A0A920GF26-F1
#
_entry.id   AF-A0A920GF26-F1
#
_cell.length_a   1.000
_cell.length_b   1.000
_cell.length_c   1.000
_cell.angle_alpha   90.00
_cell.angle_beta   90.00
_cell.angle_gamma   90.00
#
_symmetry.space_group_name_H-M   'P 1'
#
loop_
_entity.id
_entity.type
_entity.pdbx_description
1 polymer ?
#
loop_
_entity_poly.entity_id
_entity_poly.type
_entity_poly.pdbx_seq_one_letter_code
_entity_poly.pdbx_strand_id
1 'polypeptide(L)'
;MFLNSLTKIELLSSDVSMEDILYKLFHSLDVRVQKEIAVKDKCRCSITRVKKTLKQISANELSKISLPDGSLDITCEFCKKTTKLIKKDLDSIRN
;
A
#
# COMPACT_ATOMS: atom_id res chain seq x y z
N MET A 1 -19.54 28.86 5.21
CA MET A 1 -18.43 28.11 5.85
C MET A 1 -17.34 27.94 4.80
N PHE A 2 -16.18 28.59 4.97
CA PHE A 2 -15.19 28.88 3.90
C PHE A 2 -14.78 27.68 3.04
N LEU A 3 -14.71 26.47 3.60
CA LEU A 3 -14.40 25.26 2.84
C LEU A 3 -15.36 24.99 1.66
N ASN A 4 -16.62 25.44 1.74
CA ASN A 4 -17.60 25.21 0.69
C ASN A 4 -17.35 26.04 -0.59
N SER A 5 -16.51 27.08 -0.54
CA SER A 5 -16.15 27.85 -1.74
C SER A 5 -14.96 27.25 -2.50
N LEU A 6 -14.28 26.24 -1.94
CA LEU A 6 -13.15 25.59 -2.60
C LEU A 6 -13.63 24.75 -3.78
N THR A 7 -13.10 25.03 -4.97
CA THR A 7 -13.42 24.25 -6.17
C THR A 7 -12.52 23.04 -6.33
N LYS A 8 -12.99 22.02 -7.06
CA LYS A 8 -12.17 20.83 -7.38
C LYS A 8 -10.92 21.16 -8.19
N ILE A 9 -11.02 22.17 -9.07
CA ILE A 9 -9.92 22.61 -9.92
C ILE A 9 -8.80 23.21 -9.05
N GLU A 10 -9.16 24.05 -8.08
CA GLU A 10 -8.20 24.61 -7.13
C GLU A 10 -7.57 23.52 -6.26
N LEU A 11 -8.37 22.59 -5.74
CA LEU A 11 -7.88 21.51 -4.86
C LEU A 11 -6.90 20.55 -5.55
N LEU A 12 -7.05 20.34 -6.86
CA LEU A 12 -6.24 19.39 -7.63
C LEU A 12 -5.17 20.08 -8.50
N SER A 13 -5.08 21.41 -8.46
CA SER A 13 -4.07 22.17 -9.21
C SER A 13 -2.68 21.92 -8.64
N SER A 14 -1.68 21.81 -9.52
CA SER A 14 -0.26 21.78 -9.14
C SER A 14 0.39 23.17 -9.17
N ASP A 15 -0.33 24.20 -9.62
CA ASP A 15 0.17 25.57 -9.75
C ASP A 15 0.05 26.38 -8.45
N VAL A 16 -0.73 25.87 -7.50
CA VAL A 16 -1.00 26.53 -6.21
C VAL A 16 -0.71 25.53 -5.09
N SER A 17 0.05 25.97 -4.09
CA SER A 17 0.33 25.14 -2.92
C SER A 17 -0.91 24.98 -2.04
N MET A 18 -0.96 23.92 -1.24
CA MET A 18 -2.06 23.73 -0.27
C MET A 18 -2.03 24.81 0.82
N GLU A 19 -0.85 25.31 1.18
CA GLU A 19 -0.63 26.44 2.07
C GLU A 19 -1.31 27.71 1.55
N ASP A 20 -1.15 28.01 0.26
CA ASP A 20 -1.77 29.18 -0.38
C ASP A 20 -3.29 29.05 -0.44
N ILE A 21 -3.81 27.83 -0.69
CA ILE A 21 -5.26 27.56 -0.65
C ILE A 21 -5.81 27.80 0.75
N LEU A 22 -5.14 27.27 1.78
CA LEU A 22 -5.55 27.46 3.17
C LEU A 22 -5.51 28.95 3.57
N TYR A 23 -4.49 29.68 3.13
CA TYR A 23 -4.42 31.12 3.33
C TYR A 23 -5.59 31.83 2.62
N LYS A 24 -5.85 31.55 1.35
CA LYS A 24 -7.00 32.16 0.61
C LYS A 24 -8.35 31.88 1.25
N LEU A 25 -8.55 30.71 1.84
CA LEU A 25 -9.83 30.35 2.49
C LEU A 25 -10.00 31.02 3.85
N PHE A 26 -8.90 31.23 4.58
CA PHE A 26 -8.93 31.63 5.98
C PHE A 26 -8.15 32.91 6.27
N HIS A 27 -7.78 33.73 5.29
CA HIS A 27 -6.93 34.92 5.47
C HIS A 27 -7.47 35.93 6.52
N SER A 28 -8.77 35.89 6.83
CA SER A 28 -9.41 36.74 7.85
C SER A 28 -9.32 36.16 9.27
N LEU A 29 -8.91 34.91 9.40
CA LEU A 29 -8.62 34.21 10.65
C LEU A 29 -7.11 34.03 10.72
N ASP A 30 -6.47 34.39 11.83
CA ASP A 30 -5.01 34.22 11.99
C ASP A 30 -4.61 32.74 11.81
N VAL A 31 -4.24 32.35 10.59
CA VAL A 31 -4.06 30.95 10.17
C VAL A 31 -2.61 30.55 10.28
N ARG A 32 -2.36 29.41 10.92
CA ARG A 32 -1.03 28.80 11.04
C ARG A 32 -1.07 27.41 10.43
N VAL A 33 -0.27 27.22 9.38
CA VAL A 33 -0.17 25.94 8.68
C VAL A 33 0.95 25.12 9.30
N GLN A 34 0.68 23.86 9.64
CA GLN A 34 1.69 22.92 10.09
C GLN A 34 2.29 22.17 8.91
N LYS A 35 3.43 21.52 9.15
CA LYS A 35 4.11 20.70 8.16
C LYS A 35 3.18 19.60 7.63
N GLU A 36 3.19 19.41 6.32
CA GLU A 36 2.47 18.34 5.66
C GLU A 36 2.89 16.94 6.12
N ILE A 37 1.94 16.00 6.07
CA ILE A 37 2.18 14.59 6.26
C ILE A 37 2.25 13.93 4.88
N ALA A 38 3.43 13.47 4.50
CA ALA A 38 3.63 12.81 3.22
C ALA A 38 2.83 11.49 3.14
N VAL A 39 1.83 11.45 2.26
CA VAL A 39 1.09 10.23 1.94
C VAL A 39 1.91 9.40 0.96
N LYS A 40 2.04 8.11 1.23
CA LYS A 40 2.76 7.16 0.37
C LYS A 40 1.88 5.97 0.07
N ASP A 41 1.81 5.59 -1.20
CA ASP A 41 1.25 4.30 -1.58
C ASP A 41 2.23 3.18 -1.19
N LYS A 42 1.94 2.51 -0.08
CA LYS A 42 2.79 1.46 0.46
C LYS A 42 1.97 0.31 1.03
N CYS A 43 2.07 -0.84 0.37
CA CYS A 43 1.52 -2.09 0.89
C CYS A 43 2.40 -2.68 2.00
N ARG A 44 1.77 -3.38 2.95
CA ARG A 44 2.43 -4.11 4.04
C ARG A 44 2.79 -5.54 3.67
N CYS A 45 2.52 -6.00 2.45
CA CYS A 45 2.91 -7.34 2.02
C CYS A 45 4.43 -7.52 2.14
N SER A 46 4.86 -8.67 2.65
CA SER A 46 6.26 -9.04 2.73
C SER A 46 6.41 -10.55 2.61
N ILE A 47 7.61 -11.00 2.22
CA ILE A 47 7.90 -12.42 2.11
C ILE A 47 7.66 -13.16 3.43
N THR A 48 8.01 -12.54 4.56
CA THR A 48 7.78 -13.09 5.90
C THR A 48 6.29 -13.30 6.19
N ARG A 49 5.43 -12.34 5.79
CA ARG A 49 3.98 -12.48 5.94
C ARG A 49 3.42 -13.56 5.04
N VAL A 50 3.87 -13.62 3.79
CA VAL A 50 3.48 -14.68 2.85
C VAL A 50 3.84 -16.05 3.42
N LYS A 51 5.08 -16.24 3.89
CA LYS A 51 5.54 -17.48 4.52
C LYS A 51 4.68 -17.85 5.74
N LYS A 52 4.31 -16.89 6.58
CA LYS A 52 3.42 -17.11 7.74
C LYS A 52 2.04 -17.59 7.32
N THR A 53 1.45 -17.03 6.27
CA THR A 53 0.16 -17.49 5.74
C THR A 53 0.27 -18.92 5.20
N LEU A 54 1.34 -19.24 4.45
CA LEU A 54 1.54 -20.59 3.91
C LEU A 54 1.76 -21.65 5.00
N LYS A 55 2.26 -21.30 6.19
CA LYS A 55 2.37 -22.24 7.33
C LYS A 55 1.02 -22.84 7.74
N GLN A 56 -0.08 -22.14 7.47
CA GLN A 56 -1.43 -22.59 7.83
C GLN A 56 -1.99 -23.59 6.81
N ILE A 57 -1.35 -23.74 5.65
CA ILE A 57 -1.79 -24.64 4.58
C ILE A 57 -1.02 -25.96 4.67
N SER A 58 -1.74 -27.07 4.48
CA SER A 58 -1.14 -28.40 4.58
C SER A 58 -0.11 -28.67 3.46
N ALA A 59 0.77 -29.66 3.67
CA ALA A 59 1.77 -30.03 2.67
C ALA A 59 1.17 -30.51 1.36
N ASN A 60 0.11 -31.31 1.47
CA ASN A 60 -0.58 -31.89 0.34
C ASN A 60 -1.32 -30.82 -0.49
N GLU A 61 -1.89 -29.81 0.16
CA GLU A 61 -2.53 -28.70 -0.55
C GLU A 61 -1.51 -27.84 -1.29
N LEU A 62 -0.40 -27.48 -0.63
CA LEU A 62 0.66 -26.70 -1.28
C LEU A 62 1.24 -27.43 -2.50
N SER A 63 1.43 -28.74 -2.43
CA SER A 63 1.93 -29.51 -3.58
C SER A 63 0.94 -29.54 -4.76
N LYS A 64 -0.37 -29.46 -4.50
CA LYS A 64 -1.40 -29.43 -5.56
C LYS A 64 -1.45 -28.09 -6.30
N ILE A 65 -1.12 -27.00 -5.62
CA ILE A 65 -1.11 -25.65 -6.20
C ILE A 65 0.27 -25.21 -6.69
N SER A 66 1.30 -26.04 -6.48
CA SER A 66 2.66 -25.77 -6.96
C SER A 66 2.76 -25.98 -8.46
N LEU A 67 3.60 -25.17 -9.10
CA LEU A 67 3.98 -25.30 -10.51
C LEU A 67 4.82 -26.58 -10.73
N PRO A 68 5.00 -27.03 -11.99
CA PRO A 68 5.77 -28.25 -12.31
C PRO A 68 7.23 -28.21 -11.81
N ASP A 69 7.82 -27.03 -11.68
CA ASP A 69 9.17 -26.82 -11.13
C ASP A 69 9.20 -26.84 -9.58
N GLY A 70 8.03 -27.00 -8.94
CA GLY A 70 7.86 -26.97 -7.50
C GLY A 70 7.87 -25.57 -6.89
N SER A 71 7.71 -24.53 -7.71
CA SER A 71 7.56 -23.14 -7.25
C SER A 71 6.10 -22.73 -7.07
N LEU A 72 5.89 -21.63 -6.36
CA LEU A 72 4.58 -21.02 -6.11
C LEU A 72 4.59 -19.54 -6.46
N ASP A 73 3.65 -19.11 -7.30
CA ASP A 73 3.41 -17.71 -7.58
C ASP A 73 2.33 -17.17 -6.66
N ILE A 74 2.67 -16.16 -5.87
CA ILE A 74 1.76 -15.59 -4.88
C ILE A 74 1.52 -14.13 -5.21
N THR A 75 0.26 -13.83 -5.51
CA THR A 75 -0.20 -12.48 -5.78
C THR A 75 -0.84 -11.89 -4.53
N CYS A 76 -0.39 -10.70 -4.11
CA CYS A 76 -1.03 -9.99 -3.02
C CYS A 76 -2.33 -9.34 -3.50
N GLU A 77 -3.46 -9.63 -2.87
CA GLU A 77 -4.76 -9.06 -3.26
C GLU A 77 -4.89 -7.54 -3.08
N PHE A 78 -4.01 -6.92 -2.28
CA PHE A 78 -4.04 -5.47 -2.03
C PHE A 78 -3.23 -4.68 -3.05
N CYS A 79 -1.97 -5.05 -3.26
CA CYS A 79 -1.07 -4.29 -4.16
C CYS A 79 -0.84 -4.97 -5.50
N LYS A 80 -1.43 -6.15 -5.71
CA LYS A 80 -1.32 -6.96 -6.93
C LYS A 80 0.10 -7.29 -7.36
N LYS A 81 1.08 -7.17 -6.45
CA LYS A 81 2.44 -7.66 -6.66
C LYS A 81 2.46 -9.17 -6.57
N THR A 82 3.05 -9.81 -7.56
CA THR A 82 3.30 -11.25 -7.59
C THR A 82 4.74 -11.52 -7.15
N THR A 83 4.93 -12.49 -6.27
CA THR A 83 6.25 -12.96 -5.83
C THR A 83 6.32 -14.47 -6.01
N LYS A 84 7.40 -14.93 -6.64
CA LYS A 84 7.69 -16.35 -6.84
C LYS A 84 8.45 -16.91 -5.64
N LEU A 85 7.97 -18.02 -5.09
CA LEU A 85 8.63 -18.81 -4.05
C LEU A 85 9.16 -20.10 -4.64
N ILE A 86 10.40 -20.45 -4.33
CA ILE A 86 11.03 -21.73 -4.76
C ILE A 86 11.00 -22.77 -3.64
N LYS A 87 11.26 -24.04 -3.95
CA LYS A 87 11.32 -25.13 -2.96
C LYS A 87 12.11 -24.79 -1.69
N LYS A 88 13.31 -24.22 -1.86
CA LYS A 88 14.16 -23.80 -0.73
C LYS A 88 13.46 -22.84 0.23
N ASP A 89 12.61 -21.95 -0.30
CA ASP A 89 11.82 -21.04 0.52
C ASP A 89 10.71 -21.74 1.29
N LEU A 90 10.11 -22.79 0.72
CA LEU A 90 9.05 -23.60 1.32
C LEU A 90 9.60 -24.56 2.38
N ASP A 91 10.78 -25.13 2.16
CA ASP A 91 11.46 -25.98 3.14
C ASP A 91 11.80 -25.19 4.40
N SER A 92 12.22 -23.93 4.24
CA SER A 92 12.49 -23.00 5.35
C SER A 92 11.26 -22.63 6.19
N ILE A 93 10.05 -22.95 5.73
CA ILE A 93 8.79 -22.65 6.42
C ILE A 93 8.41 -23.78 7.40
N ARG A 94 8.92 -24.99 7.18
CA ARG A 94 8.46 -26.22 7.85
C ARG A 94 9.41 -26.83 8.88
N ASN A 95 10.62 -26.30 9.02
CA ASN A 95 11.42 -26.51 10.24
C ASN A 95 10.94 -25.63 11.39
#